data_AF-A0A0A6Z980-F1
#
_entry.id   AF-A0A0A6Z980-F1
#
_cell.length_a   1.000
_cell.length_b   1.000
_cell.length_c   1.000
_cell.angle_alpha   90.00
_cell.angle_beta   90.00
_cell.angle_gamma   90.00
#
_symmetry.space_group_name_H-M   'P 1'
#
loop_
_entity.id
_entity.type
_entity.pdbx_description
1 polymer ?
#
loop_
_entity_poly.entity_id
_entity_poly.type
_entity_poly.pdbx_seq_one_letter_code
_entity_poly.pdbx_strand_id
1 'polypeptide(L)'
;LTSNSLQKLALQKQESLATLALQCQSLQEVDLADCESLTDSICKVFSDGGGCPMLKSLILDNCESLMTARFCSTSLVSLSLAGCRAVTILELTCPSLQQVCLDGCDHLERASFCP
;
A
#
# COMPACT_ATOMS: atom_id res chain seq x y z
N LEU A 1 14.21 -6.00 -4.17
CA LEU A 1 13.93 -7.02 -5.20
C LEU A 1 13.72 -6.33 -6.54
N THR A 2 14.40 -6.80 -7.58
CA THR A 2 14.26 -6.28 -8.94
C THR A 2 13.82 -7.42 -9.87
N SER A 3 12.75 -7.24 -10.63
CA SER A 3 12.25 -8.27 -11.55
C SER A 3 11.41 -7.68 -12.68
N ASN A 4 11.56 -8.19 -13.89
CA ASN A 4 10.76 -7.74 -15.05
C ASN A 4 9.59 -8.69 -15.37
N SER A 5 9.48 -9.82 -14.68
CA SER A 5 8.44 -10.83 -14.94
C SER A 5 7.56 -11.13 -13.72
N LEU A 6 7.96 -10.71 -12.52
CA LEU A 6 7.18 -10.94 -11.31
C LEU A 6 5.87 -10.13 -11.37
N GLN A 7 4.74 -10.84 -11.30
CA GLN A 7 3.40 -10.23 -11.34
C GLN A 7 2.73 -10.14 -9.98
N LYS A 8 3.07 -11.05 -9.05
CA LYS A 8 2.50 -11.12 -7.72
C LYS A 8 3.60 -11.27 -6.67
N LEU A 9 3.46 -10.55 -5.56
CA LEU A 9 4.35 -10.67 -4.40
C LEU A 9 3.48 -10.77 -3.15
N ALA A 10 3.69 -11.82 -2.36
CA ALA A 10 3.06 -11.96 -1.05
C ALA A 10 4.16 -12.13 0.00
N LEU A 11 4.22 -11.22 0.96
CA LEU A 11 5.12 -11.24 2.12
C LEU A 11 4.31 -10.93 3.37
N GLN A 12 3.37 -11.81 3.70
CA GLN A 12 2.48 -11.64 4.86
C GLN A 12 3.22 -11.97 6.17
N LYS A 13 2.72 -11.46 7.30
CA LYS A 13 3.14 -11.85 8.67
C LYS A 13 4.62 -11.66 8.94
N GLN A 14 5.17 -10.55 8.44
CA GLN A 14 6.58 -10.22 8.66
C GLN A 14 6.73 -9.26 9.85
N GLU A 15 7.03 -9.80 11.03
CA GLU A 15 7.15 -9.03 12.27
C GLU A 15 8.23 -7.93 12.19
N SER A 16 9.31 -8.18 11.45
CA SER A 16 10.49 -7.28 11.37
C SER A 16 10.63 -6.52 10.04
N LEU A 17 9.64 -6.59 9.14
CA LEU A 17 9.73 -5.93 7.84
C LEU A 17 9.44 -4.43 7.95
N ALA A 18 10.45 -3.65 8.31
CA ALA A 18 10.33 -2.20 8.43
C ALA A 18 10.51 -1.44 7.11
N THR A 19 11.24 -2.02 6.16
CA THR A 19 11.57 -1.39 4.87
C THR A 19 11.44 -2.38 3.74
N LEU A 20 11.01 -1.89 2.58
CA LEU A 20 10.91 -2.66 1.36
C LEU A 20 11.40 -1.81 0.18
N ALA A 21 12.22 -2.41 -0.68
CA ALA A 21 12.66 -1.79 -1.92
C ALA A 21 12.33 -2.72 -3.08
N LEU A 22 11.45 -2.27 -3.97
CA LEU A 22 11.03 -3.01 -5.16
C LEU A 22 11.35 -2.21 -6.41
N GLN A 23 11.79 -2.89 -7.46
CA GLN A 23 11.87 -2.40 -8.83
C GLN A 23 11.31 -3.48 -9.75
N CYS A 24 9.99 -3.60 -9.76
CA CYS A 24 9.30 -4.65 -10.48
C CYS A 24 8.29 -4.07 -11.48
N GLN A 25 8.68 -4.03 -12.77
CA GLN A 25 7.94 -3.34 -13.82
C GLN A 25 6.61 -4.02 -14.20
N SER A 26 6.51 -5.33 -13.96
CA SER A 26 5.34 -6.15 -14.29
C SER A 26 4.48 -6.51 -13.07
N LEU A 27 4.84 -6.00 -11.89
CA LEU A 27 4.17 -6.33 -10.63
C LEU A 27 2.78 -5.68 -10.58
N GLN A 28 1.76 -6.49 -10.38
CA GLN A 28 0.34 -6.09 -10.40
C GLN A 28 -0.33 -6.28 -9.05
N GLU A 29 0.09 -7.26 -8.25
CA GLU A 29 -0.52 -7.57 -6.96
C GLU A 29 0.56 -7.67 -5.88
N VAL A 30 0.34 -6.93 -4.80
CA VAL A 30 1.18 -6.97 -3.61
C VAL A 30 0.30 -7.21 -2.39
N ASP A 31 0.72 -8.18 -1.58
CA ASP A 31 0.11 -8.49 -0.30
C ASP A 31 1.18 -8.47 0.80
N LEU A 32 1.06 -7.50 1.71
CA LEU A 32 1.90 -7.32 2.89
C LEU A 32 1.06 -7.35 4.17
N ALA A 33 -0.07 -8.07 4.17
CA ALA A 33 -0.92 -8.16 5.36
C ALA A 33 -0.15 -8.66 6.60
N ASP A 34 -0.55 -8.19 7.78
CA ASP A 34 0.03 -8.55 9.07
C ASP A 34 1.55 -8.21 9.18
N CYS A 35 2.03 -7.20 8.46
CA CYS A 35 3.42 -6.70 8.61
C CYS A 35 3.47 -5.57 9.64
N GLU A 36 3.58 -5.92 10.92
CA GLU A 36 3.45 -4.99 12.05
C GLU A 36 4.50 -3.88 12.08
N SER A 37 5.73 -4.13 11.61
CA SER A 37 6.82 -3.13 11.58
C SER A 37 6.77 -2.21 10.36
N LEU A 38 5.84 -2.41 9.43
CA LEU A 38 5.79 -1.65 8.19
C LEU A 38 5.38 -0.19 8.47
N THR A 39 6.17 0.75 7.96
CA THR A 39 5.96 2.19 8.20
C THR A 39 5.46 2.90 6.94
N ASP A 40 5.01 4.15 7.10
CA ASP A 40 4.54 5.03 6.03
C ASP A 40 5.52 5.16 4.83
N SER A 41 6.79 4.82 5.04
CA SER A 41 7.80 4.75 3.99
C SER A 41 7.40 3.83 2.82
N ILE A 42 6.56 2.81 3.08
CA ILE A 42 6.06 1.89 2.05
C ILE A 42 5.30 2.62 0.94
N CYS A 43 4.64 3.73 1.27
CA CYS A 43 3.88 4.52 0.29
C CYS A 43 4.76 4.98 -0.88
N LYS A 44 6.05 5.26 -0.63
CA LYS A 44 7.00 5.69 -1.67
C LYS A 44 7.32 4.58 -2.68
N VAL A 45 7.24 3.32 -2.26
CA VAL A 45 7.55 2.17 -3.12
C VAL A 45 6.49 2.01 -4.22
N PHE A 46 5.24 2.31 -3.88
CA PHE A 46 4.06 2.11 -4.72
C PHE A 46 3.46 3.40 -5.28
N SER A 47 4.15 4.53 -5.11
CA SER A 47 3.76 5.81 -5.72
C SER A 47 4.27 5.94 -7.18
N ASP A 48 3.76 6.92 -7.92
CA ASP A 48 4.24 7.33 -9.23
C ASP A 48 5.71 7.76 -9.11
N GLY A 49 6.57 7.20 -9.97
CA GLY A 49 8.03 7.32 -9.85
C GLY A 49 8.67 6.33 -8.86
N GLY A 50 7.85 5.53 -8.16
CA GLY A 50 8.26 4.34 -7.43
C GLY A 50 8.67 3.20 -8.38
N GLY A 51 8.95 2.03 -7.81
CA GLY A 51 9.53 0.92 -8.57
C GLY A 51 8.53 -0.06 -9.18
N CYS A 52 7.23 0.15 -8.99
CA CYS A 52 6.16 -0.77 -9.41
C CYS A 52 5.04 -0.03 -10.16
N PRO A 53 5.29 0.46 -11.39
CA PRO A 53 4.34 1.32 -12.12
C PRO A 53 3.06 0.62 -12.59
N MET A 54 3.02 -0.72 -12.62
CA MET A 54 1.86 -1.51 -13.06
C MET A 54 1.03 -2.08 -11.90
N LEU A 55 1.27 -1.62 -10.67
CA LEU A 55 0.59 -2.14 -9.49
C LEU A 55 -0.91 -1.83 -9.55
N LYS A 56 -1.75 -2.84 -9.45
CA LYS A 56 -3.22 -2.73 -9.48
C LYS A 56 -3.85 -2.98 -8.12
N SER A 57 -3.30 -3.91 -7.33
CA SER A 57 -3.85 -4.30 -6.04
C SER A 57 -2.77 -4.24 -4.97
N LEU A 58 -3.06 -3.54 -3.89
CA LEU A 58 -2.20 -3.43 -2.71
C LEU A 58 -2.98 -3.77 -1.45
N ILE A 59 -2.55 -4.81 -0.73
CA ILE A 59 -3.10 -5.23 0.54
C ILE A 59 -2.08 -4.91 1.63
N LEU A 60 -2.48 -4.07 2.58
CA LEU A 60 -1.70 -3.63 3.74
C LEU A 60 -2.47 -3.87 5.03
N ASP A 61 -3.35 -4.88 5.05
CA ASP A 61 -4.22 -5.16 6.20
C ASP A 61 -3.42 -5.42 7.48
N ASN A 62 -3.97 -5.01 8.62
CA ASN A 62 -3.38 -5.15 9.96
C ASN A 62 -1.94 -4.65 10.09
N CYS A 63 -1.52 -3.68 9.28
CA CYS A 63 -0.20 -3.05 9.42
C CYS A 63 -0.27 -1.95 10.50
N GLU A 64 -0.08 -2.32 11.76
CA GLU A 64 -0.35 -1.47 12.92
C GLU A 64 0.63 -0.28 13.09
N SER A 65 1.78 -0.28 12.41
CA SER A 65 2.72 0.85 12.43
C SER A 65 2.47 1.89 11.33
N LEU A 66 1.48 1.68 10.45
CA LEU A 66 1.07 2.69 9.46
C LEU A 66 0.23 3.76 10.12
N MET A 67 0.73 5.00 10.11
CA MET A 67 0.02 6.17 10.63
C MET A 67 -0.53 7.03 9.50
N THR A 68 0.21 7.11 8.40
CA THR A 68 -0.19 7.92 7.25
C THR A 68 -0.06 7.14 5.94
N ALA A 69 -1.17 7.05 5.22
CA ALA A 69 -1.27 6.41 3.92
C ALA A 69 -1.40 7.49 2.84
N ARG A 70 -0.30 7.77 2.14
CA ARG A 70 -0.26 8.76 1.05
C ARG A 70 0.16 8.09 -0.25
N PHE A 71 -0.81 7.71 -1.08
CA PHE A 71 -0.54 7.06 -2.36
C PHE A 71 -0.84 8.00 -3.51
N CYS A 72 0.15 8.18 -4.39
CA CYS A 72 -0.03 8.82 -5.68
C CYS A 72 0.23 7.75 -6.73
N SER A 73 -0.78 7.20 -7.41
CA SER A 73 -0.58 6.09 -8.33
C SER A 73 -1.58 6.11 -9.46
N THR A 74 -1.09 6.17 -10.69
CA THR A 74 -1.91 6.13 -11.90
C THR A 74 -2.49 4.75 -12.24
N SER A 75 -1.94 3.67 -11.67
CA SER A 75 -2.33 2.30 -11.98
C SER A 75 -3.07 1.55 -10.87
N LEU A 76 -3.01 2.04 -9.63
CA LEU A 76 -3.65 1.39 -8.49
C LEU A 76 -5.19 1.40 -8.66
N VAL A 77 -5.77 0.20 -8.57
CA VAL A 77 -7.22 -0.04 -8.74
C VAL A 77 -7.88 -0.42 -7.41
N SER A 78 -7.17 -1.17 -6.57
CA SER A 78 -7.65 -1.63 -5.26
C SER A 78 -6.60 -1.40 -4.18
N LEU A 79 -7.04 -0.83 -3.05
CA LEU A 79 -6.25 -0.64 -1.84
C LEU A 79 -7.01 -1.20 -0.64
N SER A 80 -6.38 -2.07 0.13
CA SER A 80 -6.90 -2.52 1.42
C SER A 80 -5.97 -2.10 2.54
N LEU A 81 -6.53 -1.42 3.54
CA LEU A 81 -5.90 -1.05 4.81
C LEU A 81 -6.74 -1.61 5.97
N ALA A 82 -7.46 -2.71 5.77
CA ALA A 82 -8.39 -3.22 6.77
C ALA A 82 -7.64 -3.56 8.06
N GLY A 83 -8.19 -3.16 9.21
CA GLY A 83 -7.58 -3.37 10.51
C GLY A 83 -6.34 -2.52 10.79
N CYS A 84 -5.97 -1.57 9.93
CA CYS A 84 -4.89 -0.61 10.19
C CYS A 84 -5.34 0.47 11.20
N ARG A 85 -5.41 0.08 12.47
CA ARG A 85 -5.95 0.92 13.55
C ARG A 85 -5.17 2.22 13.79
N ALA A 86 -3.88 2.27 13.46
CA ALA A 86 -3.06 3.46 13.67
C ALA A 86 -3.17 4.52 12.58
N VAL A 87 -3.85 4.23 11.46
CA VAL A 87 -3.95 5.18 10.34
C VAL A 87 -4.87 6.33 10.72
N THR A 88 -4.31 7.53 10.76
CA THR A 88 -5.03 8.79 11.04
C THR A 88 -5.20 9.65 9.80
N ILE A 89 -4.33 9.52 8.81
CA ILE A 89 -4.35 10.32 7.58
C ILE A 89 -4.31 9.43 6.34
N LEU A 90 -5.29 9.63 5.45
CA LEU A 90 -5.38 9.00 4.14
C LEU A 90 -5.43 10.08 3.05
N GLU A 91 -4.46 10.10 2.14
CA GLU A 91 -4.47 10.96 0.96
C GLU A 91 -4.16 10.13 -0.28
N LEU A 92 -5.15 10.00 -1.16
CA LEU A 92 -5.06 9.20 -2.37
C LEU A 92 -5.18 10.11 -3.59
N THR A 93 -4.12 10.13 -4.41
CA THR A 93 -4.10 10.71 -5.75
C THR A 93 -3.99 9.54 -6.74
N CYS A 94 -5.11 8.84 -6.94
CA CYS A 94 -5.13 7.59 -7.69
C CYS A 94 -6.30 7.57 -8.69
N PRO A 95 -6.11 8.10 -9.92
CA PRO A 95 -7.20 8.27 -10.90
C PRO A 95 -7.88 6.96 -11.33
N SER A 96 -7.18 5.82 -11.21
CA SER A 96 -7.68 4.50 -11.60
C SER A 96 -8.32 3.72 -10.44
N LEU A 97 -8.36 4.30 -9.23
CA LEU A 97 -8.81 3.62 -8.03
C LEU A 97 -10.32 3.36 -8.06
N GLN A 98 -10.71 2.11 -7.83
CA GLN A 98 -12.10 1.65 -7.85
C GLN A 98 -12.56 1.13 -6.49
N GLN A 99 -11.63 0.63 -5.68
CA GLN A 99 -11.93 -0.02 -4.40
C GLN A 99 -10.95 0.43 -3.32
N VAL A 100 -11.50 0.79 -2.16
CA VAL A 100 -10.74 1.05 -0.93
C VAL A 100 -11.46 0.36 0.22
N CYS A 101 -10.73 -0.48 0.97
CA CYS A 101 -11.22 -1.07 2.21
C CYS A 101 -10.51 -0.43 3.41
N LEU A 102 -11.31 0.13 4.32
CA LEU A 102 -10.86 0.80 5.55
C LEU A 102 -11.55 0.21 6.80
N ASP A 103 -12.11 -0.99 6.69
CA ASP A 103 -12.83 -1.62 7.79
C ASP A 103 -11.88 -1.79 8.99
N GLY A 104 -12.27 -1.28 10.16
CA GLY A 104 -11.43 -1.32 11.36
C GLY A 104 -10.33 -0.25 11.42
N CYS A 105 -10.33 0.75 10.53
CA CYS A 105 -9.50 1.96 10.65
C CYS A 105 -10.17 2.99 11.58
N ASP A 106 -10.28 2.66 12.86
CA ASP A 106 -11.15 3.39 13.81
C ASP A 106 -10.61 4.76 14.27
N HIS A 107 -9.36 5.10 13.90
CA HIS A 107 -8.70 6.36 14.25
C HIS A 107 -8.50 7.31 13.06
N LEU A 108 -9.17 7.08 11.93
CA LEU A 108 -9.02 7.93 10.75
C LEU A 108 -9.56 9.35 11.00
N GLU A 109 -8.66 10.33 11.04
CA GLU A 109 -8.99 11.74 11.30
C GLU A 109 -9.19 12.54 10.01
N ARG A 110 -8.42 12.22 8.95
CA ARG A 110 -8.45 12.92 7.67
C ARG A 110 -8.40 11.94 6.51
N ALA A 111 -9.33 12.10 5.57
CA ALA A 111 -9.33 11.37 4.30
C ALA A 111 -9.51 12.34 3.13
N SER A 112 -8.68 12.20 2.09
CA SER A 112 -8.75 12.95 0.84
C SER A 112 -8.61 12.00 -0.35
N PHE A 113 -9.51 12.14 -1.31
CA PHE A 113 -9.53 11.36 -2.54
C PHE A 113 -9.49 12.35 -3.71
N CYS A 114 -8.31 12.50 -4.30
CA CYS A 114 -8.08 13.34 -5.46
C CYS A 114 -7.95 12.45 -6.71
N PRO A 115 -8.67 12.77 -7.80
CA PRO A 115 -8.42 12.16 -9.11
C PRO A 115 -7.02 12.49 -9.62
#